data_AF-A0A069EXT1-F1
#
_entry.id   AF-A0A069EXT1-F1
#
_cell.length_a   1.000
_cell.length_b   1.000
_cell.length_c   1.000
_cell.angle_alpha   90.00
_cell.angle_beta   90.00
_cell.angle_gamma   90.00
#
_symmetry.space_group_name_H-M   'P 1'
#
loop_
_entity.id
_entity.type
_entity.pdbx_description
1 polymer ?
#
loop_
_entity_poly.entity_id
_entity_poly.type
_entity_poly.pdbx_seq_one_letter_code
_entity_poly.pdbx_strand_id
1 'polypeptide(L)'
;MGKIQHDVRQVITIRRYGFPASMFYVVVFLYALFVERMWMIPLMWLLAIFLIFMGGNEYRIMRHVAANPLAIKWLRIQYAMTWLEALLLAASMTALVLDHSIGLLIGVFFALMRFTDSYRDRLLTKKLQAVEPDIPTYEQLIERMS
;
A
#
# COMPACT_ATOMS: atom_id res chain seq x y z
N MET A 1 19.26 16.27 -6.82
CA MET A 1 19.05 15.09 -7.69
C MET A 1 19.44 13.75 -7.05
N GLY A 2 20.60 13.58 -6.40
CA GLY A 2 21.10 12.25 -5.99
C GLY A 2 20.22 11.41 -5.04
N LYS A 3 19.49 12.02 -4.09
CA LYS A 3 18.60 11.28 -3.17
C LYS A 3 17.35 10.71 -3.85
N ILE A 4 16.78 11.43 -4.82
CA ILE A 4 15.56 11.00 -5.53
C ILE A 4 15.89 9.81 -6.44
N GLN A 5 17.01 9.85 -7.16
CA GLN A 5 17.47 8.72 -7.97
C GLN A 5 17.75 7.47 -7.13
N HIS A 6 18.28 7.62 -5.91
CA HIS A 6 18.50 6.50 -5.01
C HIS A 6 17.17 5.89 -4.52
N ASP A 7 16.21 6.72 -4.10
CA ASP A 7 14.88 6.26 -3.66
C ASP A 7 14.12 5.56 -4.80
N VAL A 8 14.23 6.07 -6.03
CA VAL A 8 13.62 5.45 -7.23
C VAL A 8 14.29 4.12 -7.58
N ARG A 9 15.62 4.04 -7.52
CA ARG A 9 16.34 2.78 -7.80
C ARG A 9 16.02 1.72 -6.75
N GLN A 10 15.84 2.10 -5.48
CA GLN A 10 15.33 1.20 -4.44
C GLN A 10 13.91 0.73 -4.76
N VAL A 11 13.02 1.63 -5.15
CA VAL A 11 11.66 1.28 -5.58
C VAL A 11 11.65 0.32 -6.77
N ILE A 12 12.46 0.56 -7.81
CA ILE A 12 12.53 -0.32 -8.99
C ILE A 12 13.04 -1.70 -8.58
N THR A 13 14.04 -1.76 -7.70
CA THR A 13 14.56 -3.01 -7.15
C THR A 13 13.47 -3.73 -6.33
N ILE A 14 12.78 -3.00 -5.45
CA ILE A 14 11.65 -3.51 -4.67
C ILE A 14 10.51 -3.95 -5.58
N ARG A 15 10.24 -3.31 -6.72
CA ARG A 15 9.18 -3.72 -7.64
C ARG A 15 9.56 -5.00 -8.40
N ARG A 16 10.82 -5.08 -8.84
CA ARG A 16 11.38 -6.24 -9.56
C ARG A 16 11.41 -7.50 -8.70
N TYR A 17 11.73 -7.39 -7.41
CA TYR A 17 11.74 -8.51 -6.48
C TYR A 17 10.47 -8.64 -5.63
N GLY A 18 9.73 -7.56 -5.46
CA GLY A 18 8.54 -7.48 -4.61
C GLY A 18 7.30 -8.05 -5.28
N PHE A 19 7.17 -7.96 -6.60
CA PHE A 19 6.10 -8.68 -7.32
C PHE A 19 6.25 -10.22 -7.23
N PRO A 20 7.42 -10.82 -7.51
CA PRO A 20 7.59 -12.26 -7.30
C PRO A 20 7.54 -12.65 -5.81
N ALA A 21 8.04 -11.81 -4.90
CA ALA A 21 7.91 -12.06 -3.46
C ALA A 21 6.46 -12.00 -2.96
N SER A 22 5.66 -11.05 -3.45
CA SER A 22 4.23 -10.96 -3.11
C SER A 22 3.43 -12.10 -3.73
N MET A 23 3.78 -12.54 -4.94
CA MET A 23 3.16 -13.72 -5.56
C MET A 23 3.49 -14.99 -4.77
N PHE A 24 4.76 -15.18 -4.39
CA PHE A 24 5.17 -16.28 -3.51
C PHE A 24 4.44 -16.22 -2.17
N TYR A 25 4.30 -15.02 -1.61
CA TYR A 25 3.55 -14.79 -0.39
C TYR A 25 2.09 -15.21 -0.53
N VAL A 26 1.39 -14.84 -1.61
CA VAL A 26 0.00 -15.23 -1.87
C VAL A 26 -0.13 -16.75 -1.98
N VAL A 27 0.82 -17.43 -2.61
CA VAL A 27 0.84 -18.90 -2.71
C VAL A 27 1.04 -19.55 -1.34
N VAL A 28 1.99 -19.07 -0.53
CA VAL A 28 2.21 -19.54 0.84
C VAL A 28 0.99 -19.24 1.73
N PHE A 29 0.35 -18.10 1.52
CA PHE A 29 -0.86 -17.69 2.22
C PHE A 29 -2.05 -18.60 1.90
N LEU A 30 -2.31 -18.88 0.61
CA LEU A 30 -3.35 -19.82 0.19
C LEU A 30 -3.09 -21.21 0.77
N TYR A 31 -1.83 -21.67 0.73
CA TYR A 31 -1.45 -22.95 1.34
C TYR A 31 -1.69 -22.97 2.85
N ALA A 32 -1.32 -21.90 3.56
CA ALA A 32 -1.46 -21.83 5.01
C ALA A 32 -2.92 -21.71 5.49
N LEU A 33 -3.80 -21.11 4.68
CA LEU A 33 -5.26 -21.08 4.89
C LEU A 33 -5.85 -22.50 5.01
N PHE A 34 -5.30 -23.47 4.28
CA PHE A 34 -5.72 -24.88 4.36
C PHE A 34 -5.12 -25.66 5.54
N VAL A 35 -4.17 -25.07 6.29
CA VAL A 35 -3.37 -25.78 7.31
C VAL A 35 -3.63 -25.26 8.73
N GLU A 36 -4.55 -24.30 8.94
CA GLU A 36 -4.95 -23.75 10.26
C GLU A 36 -3.76 -23.41 11.18
N ARG A 37 -2.66 -22.89 10.62
CA ARG A 37 -1.45 -22.64 11.40
C ARG A 37 -1.37 -21.20 11.89
N MET A 38 -1.27 -21.04 13.21
CA MET A 38 -0.97 -19.76 13.89
C MET A 38 0.27 -19.03 13.34
N TRP A 39 1.16 -19.73 12.63
CA TRP A 39 2.29 -19.16 11.87
C TRP A 39 1.87 -18.20 10.75
N MET A 40 0.60 -18.19 10.32
CA MET A 40 0.07 -17.16 9.42
C MET A 40 0.10 -15.77 10.05
N ILE A 41 -0.14 -15.65 11.36
CA ILE A 41 -0.22 -14.36 12.04
C ILE A 41 1.06 -13.54 11.80
N PRO A 42 2.28 -13.99 12.18
CA PRO A 42 3.49 -13.22 11.93
C PRO A 42 3.75 -12.98 10.43
N LEU A 43 3.35 -13.91 9.57
CA LEU A 43 3.45 -13.76 8.13
C LEU A 43 2.56 -12.59 7.63
N MET A 44 1.31 -12.49 8.08
CA MET A 44 0.34 -11.42 7.72
C MET A 44 0.84 -10.05 8.15
N TRP A 45 1.43 -9.97 9.34
CA TRP A 45 2.04 -8.75 9.83
C TRP A 45 3.29 -8.35 9.03
N LEU A 46 4.11 -9.32 8.59
CA LEU A 46 5.24 -9.04 7.69
C LEU A 46 4.78 -8.45 6.36
N LEU A 47 3.69 -8.95 5.76
CA LEU A 47 3.14 -8.35 4.54
C LEU A 47 2.61 -6.94 4.79
N ALA A 48 1.88 -6.71 5.88
CA ALA A 48 1.40 -5.38 6.21
C ALA A 48 2.56 -4.39 6.37
N ILE A 49 3.63 -4.79 7.07
CA ILE A 49 4.86 -3.99 7.20
C ILE A 49 5.50 -3.72 5.84
N PHE A 50 5.54 -4.71 4.96
CA PHE A 50 6.07 -4.55 3.60
C PHE A 50 5.25 -3.55 2.77
N LEU A 51 3.92 -3.65 2.80
CA LEU A 51 3.01 -2.71 2.12
C LEU A 51 3.15 -1.28 2.68
N ILE A 52 3.24 -1.17 4.00
CA ILE A 52 3.53 0.09 4.70
C ILE A 52 4.85 0.71 4.21
N PHE A 53 5.90 -0.09 4.13
CA PHE A 53 7.22 0.38 3.70
C PHE A 53 7.22 0.84 2.24
N MET A 54 6.53 0.08 1.37
CA MET A 54 6.34 0.45 -0.03
C MET A 54 5.59 1.79 -0.15
N GLY A 55 4.42 1.91 0.47
CA GLY A 55 3.64 3.15 0.47
C GLY A 55 4.40 4.35 1.08
N GLY A 56 5.26 4.10 2.06
CA GLY A 56 6.13 5.12 2.66
C GLY A 56 7.18 5.65 1.70
N ASN A 57 7.76 4.78 0.88
CA ASN A 57 8.69 5.18 -0.17
C ASN A 57 7.98 5.92 -1.31
N GLU A 58 6.77 5.49 -1.70
CA GLU A 58 5.93 6.20 -2.67
C GLU A 58 5.63 7.64 -2.20
N TYR A 59 5.16 7.78 -0.96
CA TYR A 59 4.89 9.08 -0.35
C TYR A 59 6.16 9.95 -0.29
N ARG A 60 7.31 9.38 0.09
CA ARG A 60 8.58 10.11 0.11
C ARG A 60 8.94 10.62 -1.27
N ILE A 61 8.83 9.81 -2.32
CA ILE A 61 9.16 10.21 -3.69
C ILE A 61 8.23 11.34 -4.15
N MET A 62 6.91 11.15 -4.03
CA MET A 62 5.95 12.18 -4.43
C MET A 62 6.10 13.48 -3.62
N ARG A 63 6.42 13.39 -2.32
CA ARG A 63 6.64 14.57 -1.47
C ARG A 63 7.83 15.42 -1.91
N HIS A 64 8.88 14.82 -2.49
CA HIS A 64 10.02 15.58 -3.00
C HIS A 64 9.71 16.31 -4.31
N VAL A 65 8.65 15.89 -5.00
CA VAL A 65 8.24 16.45 -6.30
C VAL A 65 7.10 17.46 -6.12
N ALA A 66 6.25 17.28 -5.11
CA ALA A 66 5.21 18.23 -4.75
C ALA A 66 5.81 19.53 -4.21
N ALA A 67 5.54 20.65 -4.87
CA ALA A 67 5.90 21.99 -4.40
C ALA A 67 4.78 22.62 -3.54
N ASN A 68 3.52 22.21 -3.75
CA ASN A 68 2.38 22.84 -3.09
C ASN A 68 2.09 22.20 -1.71
N PRO A 69 2.02 22.99 -0.60
CA PRO A 69 1.70 22.45 0.73
C PRO A 69 0.34 21.76 0.82
N LEU A 70 -0.63 22.12 -0.03
CA LEU A 70 -1.93 21.45 -0.10
C LEU A 70 -1.83 20.07 -0.77
N ALA A 71 -0.99 19.91 -1.79
CA ALA A 71 -0.72 18.60 -2.41
C ALA A 71 -0.03 17.65 -1.41
N ILE A 72 0.90 18.17 -0.59
CA ILE A 72 1.54 17.40 0.49
C ILE A 72 0.53 16.89 1.52
N LYS A 73 -0.50 17.69 1.86
CA LYS A 73 -1.58 17.23 2.76
C LYS A 73 -2.36 16.06 2.17
N TRP A 74 -2.73 16.15 0.88
CA TRP A 74 -3.45 15.07 0.19
C TRP A 74 -2.60 13.81 0.07
N LEU A 75 -1.31 13.93 -0.24
CA LEU A 75 -0.36 12.80 -0.24
C LEU A 75 -0.26 12.14 1.13
N ARG A 76 -0.30 12.92 2.22
CA ARG A 76 -0.26 12.37 3.58
C ARG A 76 -1.55 11.61 3.92
N ILE A 77 -2.70 12.09 3.45
CA ILE A 77 -3.99 11.40 3.60
C ILE A 77 -3.96 10.07 2.83
N GLN A 78 -3.45 10.08 1.60
CA GLN A 78 -3.30 8.86 0.80
C GLN A 78 -2.39 7.84 1.51
N TYR A 79 -1.24 8.29 2.01
CA TYR A 79 -0.34 7.42 2.79
C TYR A 79 -1.00 6.85 4.06
N ALA A 80 -1.72 7.69 4.82
CA ALA A 80 -2.43 7.24 6.01
C ALA A 80 -3.50 6.19 5.70
N MET A 81 -4.19 6.33 4.56
CA MET A 81 -5.15 5.34 4.09
C MET A 81 -4.49 4.03 3.67
N THR A 82 -3.38 4.06 2.94
CA THR A 82 -2.61 2.84 2.59
C THR A 82 -2.16 2.10 3.86
N TRP A 83 -1.76 2.85 4.90
CA TRP A 83 -1.46 2.32 6.22
C TRP A 83 -2.66 1.63 6.87
N LEU A 84 -3.80 2.32 6.86
CA LEU A 84 -5.06 1.84 7.44
C LEU A 84 -5.49 0.54 6.76
N GLU A 85 -5.44 0.48 5.43
CA GLU A 85 -5.78 -0.70 4.64
C GLU A 85 -4.84 -1.88 4.92
N ALA A 86 -3.53 -1.65 4.98
CA ALA A 86 -2.55 -2.69 5.30
C ALA A 86 -2.77 -3.26 6.72
N LEU A 87 -3.04 -2.39 7.70
CA LEU A 87 -3.34 -2.81 9.07
C LEU A 87 -4.69 -3.53 9.17
N LEU A 88 -5.73 -3.05 8.49
CA LEU A 88 -7.03 -3.74 8.44
C LEU A 88 -6.90 -5.13 7.81
N LEU A 89 -6.11 -5.26 6.75
CA LEU A 89 -5.86 -6.55 6.10
C LEU A 89 -5.17 -7.51 7.07
N ALA A 90 -4.08 -7.09 7.74
CA ALA A 90 -3.42 -7.93 8.73
C ALA A 90 -4.32 -8.25 9.93
N ALA A 91 -5.08 -7.29 10.43
CA ALA A 91 -5.98 -7.45 11.57
C ALA A 91 -7.16 -8.37 11.24
N SER A 92 -7.81 -8.20 10.09
CA SER A 92 -8.91 -9.07 9.64
C SER A 92 -8.45 -10.51 9.51
N MET A 93 -7.26 -10.73 8.98
CA MET A 93 -6.71 -12.07 8.75
C MET A 93 -6.21 -12.71 10.05
N THR A 94 -5.60 -11.92 10.94
CA THR A 94 -5.24 -12.38 12.29
C THR A 94 -6.50 -12.77 13.06
N ALA A 95 -7.54 -11.94 12.99
CA ALA A 95 -8.83 -12.24 13.60
C ALA A 95 -9.46 -13.49 12.98
N LEU A 96 -9.38 -13.69 11.67
CA LEU A 96 -9.92 -14.90 11.01
C LEU A 96 -9.25 -16.18 11.52
N VAL A 97 -7.94 -16.13 11.81
CA VAL A 97 -7.18 -17.26 12.36
C VAL A 97 -7.53 -17.51 13.84
N LEU A 98 -7.84 -16.47 14.63
CA LEU A 98 -8.13 -16.59 16.07
C LEU A 98 -9.61 -16.84 16.37
N ASP A 99 -10.50 -16.15 15.67
CA ASP A 99 -11.96 -16.22 15.78
C ASP A 99 -12.58 -15.86 14.42
N HIS A 100 -13.10 -16.89 13.76
CA HIS A 100 -13.72 -16.77 12.43
C HIS A 100 -14.84 -15.71 12.37
N SER A 101 -15.58 -15.50 13.47
CA SER A 101 -16.71 -14.56 13.52
C SER A 101 -16.24 -13.11 13.50
N ILE A 102 -15.22 -12.81 14.32
CA ILE A 102 -14.59 -11.49 14.39
C ILE A 102 -13.81 -11.22 13.09
N GLY A 103 -13.10 -12.22 12.58
CA GLY A 103 -12.39 -12.15 11.31
C GLY A 103 -13.32 -11.82 10.13
N LEU A 104 -14.47 -12.48 10.05
CA LEU A 104 -15.48 -12.18 9.02
C LEU A 104 -16.02 -10.76 9.13
N LEU A 105 -16.33 -10.26 10.34
CA LEU A 105 -16.80 -8.89 10.53
C LEU A 105 -15.77 -7.85 10.05
N ILE A 106 -14.51 -7.99 10.48
CA ILE A 106 -13.44 -7.07 10.06
C ILE A 106 -13.15 -7.24 8.56
N GLY A 107 -13.20 -8.47 8.04
CA GLY A 107 -13.03 -8.77 6.62
C GLY A 107 -14.11 -8.16 5.72
N VAL A 108 -15.38 -8.21 6.15
CA VAL A 108 -16.50 -7.55 5.44
C VAL A 108 -16.35 -6.04 5.46
N PHE A 109 -15.98 -5.45 6.61
CA PHE A 109 -15.71 -4.03 6.70
C PHE A 109 -14.54 -3.61 5.79
N PHE A 110 -13.47 -4.40 5.76
CA PHE A 110 -12.33 -4.20 4.87
C PHE A 110 -12.75 -4.30 3.39
N ALA A 111 -13.54 -5.30 3.02
CA ALA A 111 -14.04 -5.45 1.65
C ALA A 111 -14.89 -4.25 1.21
N LEU A 112 -15.77 -3.76 2.08
CA LEU A 112 -16.56 -2.54 1.82
C LEU A 112 -15.66 -1.32 1.63
N MET A 113 -14.64 -1.15 2.48
CA MET A 113 -13.68 -0.05 2.31
C MET A 113 -12.95 -0.18 0.98
N ARG A 114 -12.49 -1.39 0.62
CA ARG A 114 -11.77 -1.66 -0.62
C ARG A 114 -12.63 -1.44 -1.88
N PHE A 115 -13.93 -1.69 -1.80
CA PHE A 115 -14.86 -1.32 -2.88
C PHE A 115 -14.91 0.20 -3.12
N THR A 116 -14.65 1.01 -2.10
CA THR A 116 -14.58 2.47 -2.23
C THR A 116 -13.22 3.00 -2.68
N ASP A 117 -12.18 2.16 -2.75
CA ASP A 117 -10.80 2.59 -3.07
C ASP A 117 -10.72 3.23 -4.44
N SER A 118 -11.32 2.63 -5.48
CA SER A 118 -11.28 3.20 -6.83
C SER A 118 -11.93 4.60 -6.91
N TYR A 119 -12.99 4.81 -6.14
CA TYR A 119 -13.63 6.13 -6.05
C TYR A 119 -12.76 7.12 -5.26
N ARG A 120 -12.20 6.70 -4.13
CA ARG A 120 -11.30 7.50 -3.29
C ARG A 120 -10.04 7.92 -4.04
N ASP A 121 -9.40 7.00 -4.76
CA ASP A 121 -8.21 7.27 -5.56
C ASP A 121 -8.50 8.29 -6.66
N ARG A 122 -9.59 8.09 -7.41
CA ARG A 122 -10.01 9.08 -8.43
C ARG A 122 -10.28 10.46 -7.82
N LEU A 123 -10.87 10.51 -6.63
CA LEU A 123 -11.17 11.76 -5.95
C LEU A 123 -9.88 12.43 -5.44
N LEU A 124 -8.96 11.66 -4.88
CA LEU A 124 -7.63 12.10 -4.47
C LEU A 124 -6.82 12.63 -5.65
N THR A 125 -6.73 11.88 -6.75
CA THR A 125 -6.01 12.31 -7.96
C THR A 125 -6.61 13.60 -8.54
N LYS A 126 -7.94 13.71 -8.60
CA LYS A 126 -8.61 14.95 -9.05
C LYS A 126 -8.30 16.13 -8.13
N LYS A 127 -8.28 15.94 -6.81
CA LYS A 127 -7.96 17.00 -5.84
C LYS A 127 -6.49 17.39 -5.92
N LEU A 128 -5.59 16.43 -6.16
CA LEU A 128 -4.16 16.67 -6.39
C LEU A 128 -3.93 17.45 -7.67
N GLN A 129 -4.52 17.05 -8.80
CA GLN A 129 -4.42 17.76 -10.08
C GLN A 129 -5.06 19.16 -10.05
N ALA A 130 -6.12 19.35 -9.26
CA ALA A 130 -6.73 20.67 -9.09
C ALA A 130 -5.84 21.65 -8.30
N VAL A 131 -4.95 21.14 -7.45
CA VAL A 131 -4.03 21.94 -6.61
C VAL A 131 -2.67 22.10 -7.28
N GLU A 132 -2.21 21.09 -8.00
CA GLU A 132 -0.91 21.04 -8.66
C GLU A 132 -1.04 20.24 -9.98
N PRO A 133 -1.45 20.89 -11.08
CA PRO A 133 -1.80 20.21 -12.33
C PRO A 133 -0.62 19.52 -13.01
N ASP A 134 0.60 20.02 -12.78
CA ASP A 134 1.83 19.47 -13.34
C ASP A 134 2.45 18.36 -12.48
N ILE A 135 1.80 17.94 -11.38
CA ILE A 135 2.35 16.90 -10.53
C ILE A 135 2.35 15.56 -11.28
N PRO A 136 3.52 14.97 -11.56
CA PRO A 136 3.57 13.69 -12.25
C PRO A 136 3.02 12.59 -11.33
N THR A 137 2.28 11.65 -11.92
CA THR A 137 1.88 10.44 -11.17
C THR A 137 3.11 9.59 -10.84
N TYR A 138 3.00 8.74 -9.82
CA TYR A 138 4.10 7.87 -9.40
C TYR A 138 4.64 7.00 -10.54
N GLU A 139 3.75 6.48 -11.38
CA GLU A 139 4.10 5.66 -12.53
C GLU A 139 4.88 6.47 -13.58
N GLN A 140 4.43 7.68 -13.90
CA GLN A 140 5.14 8.60 -14.78
C GLN A 140 6.49 9.04 -14.20
N LEU A 141 6.57 9.18 -12.87
CA LEU A 141 7.81 9.51 -12.16
C LEU A 141 8.83 8.39 -12.24
N ILE A 142 8.38 7.13 -12.08
CA ILE A 142 9.24 5.95 -12.27
C ILE A 142 9.69 5.87 -13.72
N GLU A 143 8.79 6.01 -14.69
CA GLU A 143 9.11 5.89 -16.13
C GLU A 143 10.10 6.97 -16.61
N ARG A 144 9.99 8.21 -16.10
CA ARG A 144 10.96 9.27 -16.40
C ARG A 144 12.34 9.07 -15.77
N MET A 145 12.45 8.21 -14.75
CA MET A 145 13.68 8.00 -13.98
C MET A 145 14.27 6.59 -14.10
N SER A 146 13.59 5.68 -14.81
CA SER A 146 14.07 4.34 -15.19
C SER A 146 14.84 4.39 -16.49
#